data_AF-A0A6C0KDJ6-F1
#
_entry.id   AF-A0A6C0KDJ6-F1
#
_cell.length_a   1.000
_cell.length_b   1.000
_cell.length_c   1.000
_cell.angle_alpha   90.00
_cell.angle_beta   90.00
_cell.angle_gamma   90.00
#
_symmetry.space_group_name_H-M   'P 1'
#
loop_
_entity.id
_entity.type
_entity.pdbx_description
1 polymer ?
#
loop_
_entity_poly.entity_id
_entity_poly.type
_entity_poly.pdbx_seq_one_letter_code
_entity_poly.pdbx_strand_id
1 'polypeptide(L)'
;MDKKIIIKDKKTDIRSNLYHYPEQFFDHKFQVIYINQLYLNIDFEHSKQFKGELNKKLNSYKQQDISKKIFDSDKLISLDEIIEKVLCSKLICHYCSKKIYIVYKNQREKSQWTLDRIDNSIGHHNDNVLICCLDCNLKRRRLDKDKFLFTKKMNLIKLD
;
A
#
# COMPACT_ATOMS: atom_id res chain seq x y z
N MET A 1 -7.72 13.07 -42.54
CA MET A 1 -7.86 11.65 -42.13
C MET A 1 -7.70 11.61 -40.62
N ASP A 2 -8.81 11.79 -39.91
CA ASP A 2 -8.81 11.94 -38.45
C ASP A 2 -8.49 10.61 -37.79
N LYS A 3 -7.32 10.53 -37.14
CA LYS A 3 -7.00 9.40 -36.26
C LYS A 3 -7.87 9.51 -35.02
N LYS A 4 -9.02 8.84 -35.02
CA LYS A 4 -9.75 8.51 -33.80
C LYS A 4 -8.85 7.62 -32.94
N ILE A 5 -8.25 8.19 -31.90
CA ILE A 5 -7.62 7.43 -30.83
C ILE A 5 -8.75 6.78 -30.03
N ILE A 6 -9.04 5.51 -30.35
CA ILE A 6 -9.91 4.69 -29.53
C ILE A 6 -9.11 4.30 -28.29
N ILE A 7 -9.33 5.03 -27.20
CA ILE A 7 -8.87 4.60 -25.87
C ILE A 7 -9.75 3.40 -25.50
N LYS A 8 -9.28 2.19 -25.78
CA LYS A 8 -9.91 0.98 -25.23
C LYS A 8 -9.78 1.07 -23.71
N ASP A 9 -10.89 1.04 -22.99
CA ASP A 9 -10.88 0.84 -21.55
C ASP A 9 -10.00 -0.37 -21.25
N LYS A 10 -8.92 -0.15 -20.49
CA LYS A 10 -8.07 -1.25 -20.03
C LYS A 10 -8.95 -2.14 -19.18
N LYS A 11 -9.30 -3.33 -19.69
CA LYS A 11 -9.88 -4.41 -18.89
C LYS A 11 -9.08 -4.52 -17.61
N THR A 12 -9.70 -4.17 -16.48
CA THR A 12 -9.08 -4.29 -15.17
C THR A 12 -8.82 -5.77 -14.96
N ASP A 13 -7.55 -6.16 -14.87
CA ASP A 13 -7.17 -7.55 -14.70
C ASP A 13 -7.47 -7.92 -13.25
N ILE A 14 -8.55 -8.69 -13.04
CA ILE A 14 -9.09 -8.95 -11.70
C ILE A 14 -8.26 -10.07 -11.05
N ARG A 15 -8.03 -9.97 -9.74
CA ARG A 15 -7.29 -10.98 -8.98
C ARG A 15 -8.15 -12.24 -8.82
N SER A 16 -8.03 -13.14 -9.80
CA SER A 16 -8.81 -14.39 -9.91
C SER A 16 -8.80 -15.23 -8.64
N ASN A 17 -7.70 -15.22 -7.91
CA ASN A 17 -7.50 -15.97 -6.67
C ASN A 17 -8.28 -15.41 -5.45
N LEU A 18 -9.01 -14.31 -5.59
CA LEU A 18 -9.72 -13.67 -4.48
C LEU A 18 -11.26 -13.70 -4.61
N TYR A 19 -11.82 -14.15 -5.74
CA TYR A 19 -13.28 -14.09 -5.98
C TYR A 19 -14.13 -14.91 -5.02
N HIS A 20 -13.58 -15.97 -4.45
CA HIS A 20 -14.29 -16.82 -3.49
C HIS A 20 -14.42 -16.23 -2.07
N TYR A 21 -13.80 -15.08 -1.77
CA TYR A 21 -13.89 -14.48 -0.44
C TYR A 21 -15.18 -13.66 -0.28
N PRO A 22 -15.74 -13.61 0.94
CA PRO A 22 -16.92 -12.80 1.22
C PRO A 22 -16.66 -11.31 0.96
N GLU A 23 -17.70 -10.56 0.57
CA GLU A 23 -17.57 -9.11 0.29
C GLU A 23 -16.98 -8.31 1.47
N GLN A 24 -17.27 -8.74 2.71
CA GLN A 24 -16.70 -8.17 3.93
C GLN A 24 -15.16 -8.20 3.95
N PHE A 25 -14.53 -9.16 3.28
CA PHE A 25 -13.07 -9.27 3.18
C PHE A 25 -12.44 -8.09 2.42
N PHE A 26 -13.22 -7.41 1.57
CA PHE A 26 -12.80 -6.25 0.80
C PHE A 26 -13.22 -4.92 1.44
N ASP A 27 -14.05 -4.95 2.49
CA ASP A 27 -14.55 -3.73 3.14
C ASP A 27 -13.51 -3.13 4.09
N HIS A 28 -13.35 -1.81 4.04
CA HIS A 28 -12.35 -1.08 4.81
C HIS A 28 -12.52 -1.26 6.33
N LYS A 29 -13.77 -1.22 6.84
CA LYS A 29 -14.05 -1.32 8.27
C LYS A 29 -13.66 -2.71 8.79
N PHE A 30 -13.98 -3.76 8.04
CA PHE A 30 -13.60 -5.12 8.39
C PHE A 30 -12.08 -5.33 8.31
N GLN A 31 -11.39 -4.79 7.31
CA GLN A 31 -9.92 -4.89 7.24
C GLN A 31 -9.21 -4.19 8.41
N VAL A 32 -9.79 -3.10 8.95
CA VAL A 32 -9.29 -2.50 10.20
C VAL A 32 -9.44 -3.48 11.36
N ILE A 33 -10.59 -4.16 11.49
CA ILE A 33 -10.81 -5.18 12.52
C ILE A 33 -9.82 -6.33 12.38
N TYR A 34 -9.63 -6.85 11.17
CA TYR A 34 -8.67 -7.93 10.89
C TYR A 34 -7.23 -7.56 11.25
N ILE A 35 -6.82 -6.31 11.00
CA ILE A 35 -5.49 -5.85 11.42
C ILE A 35 -5.36 -5.75 12.95
N ASN A 36 -6.40 -5.27 13.65
CA ASN A 36 -6.41 -5.28 15.11
C ASN A 36 -6.28 -6.71 15.66
N GLN A 37 -7.04 -7.65 15.08
CA GLN A 37 -6.99 -9.06 15.46
C GLN A 37 -5.60 -9.66 15.19
N LEU A 38 -5.01 -9.41 14.02
CA LEU A 38 -3.65 -9.85 13.72
C LEU A 38 -2.62 -9.31 14.73
N TYR A 39 -2.69 -8.03 15.08
CA TYR A 39 -1.79 -7.42 16.06
C TYR A 39 -1.92 -8.03 17.46
N LEU A 40 -3.15 -8.36 17.86
CA LEU A 40 -3.45 -9.02 19.14
C LEU A 40 -3.24 -10.55 19.10
N ASN A 41 -2.74 -11.10 17.99
CA ASN A 41 -2.62 -12.55 17.76
C ASN A 41 -3.94 -13.32 17.93
N ILE A 42 -5.06 -12.68 17.60
CA ILE A 42 -6.39 -13.28 17.58
C ILE A 42 -6.66 -13.85 16.18
N ASP A 43 -6.96 -15.14 16.11
CA ASP A 43 -7.31 -15.78 14.83
C ASP A 43 -8.72 -15.38 14.36
N PHE A 44 -8.93 -15.38 13.05
CA PHE A 44 -10.21 -15.07 12.42
C PHE A 44 -10.33 -15.79 11.08
N GLU A 45 -11.55 -15.86 10.57
CA GLU A 45 -11.81 -16.48 9.28
C GLU A 45 -10.96 -15.84 8.17
N HIS A 46 -10.19 -16.66 7.46
CA HIS A 46 -9.24 -16.24 6.42
C HIS A 46 -8.03 -15.41 6.88
N SER A 47 -7.68 -15.44 8.18
CA SER A 47 -6.49 -14.76 8.73
C SER A 47 -5.21 -15.10 7.98
N LYS A 48 -5.01 -16.38 7.62
CA LYS A 48 -3.84 -16.86 6.85
C LYS A 48 -3.72 -16.16 5.51
N GLN A 49 -4.84 -15.96 4.82
CA GLN A 49 -4.86 -15.35 3.49
C GLN A 49 -4.71 -13.84 3.58
N PHE A 50 -5.31 -13.21 4.59
CA PHE A 50 -5.09 -11.80 4.91
C PHE A 50 -3.62 -11.51 5.25
N LYS A 51 -3.01 -12.30 6.14
CA LYS A 51 -1.57 -12.25 6.46
C LYS A 51 -0.70 -12.57 5.24
N GLY A 52 -1.17 -13.46 4.36
CA GLY A 52 -0.55 -13.78 3.08
C GLY A 52 -0.43 -12.57 2.15
N GLU A 53 -1.41 -11.68 2.12
CA GLU A 53 -1.34 -10.44 1.33
C GLU A 53 -0.26 -9.48 1.83
N LEU A 54 -0.05 -9.41 3.15
CA LEU A 54 1.05 -8.66 3.76
C LEU A 54 2.41 -9.26 3.40
N ASN A 55 2.55 -10.57 3.58
CA ASN A 55 3.78 -11.30 3.27
C ASN A 55 4.19 -11.22 1.80
N LYS A 56 3.24 -11.26 0.86
CA LYS A 56 3.53 -11.08 -0.57
C LYS A 56 4.20 -9.74 -0.85
N LYS A 57 3.75 -8.66 -0.18
CA LYS A 57 4.38 -7.34 -0.32
C LYS A 57 5.75 -7.29 0.32
N LEU A 58 5.92 -7.83 1.53
CA LEU A 58 7.22 -7.93 2.19
C LEU A 58 8.27 -8.58 1.28
N ASN A 59 7.93 -9.72 0.67
CA ASN A 59 8.81 -10.39 -0.28
C ASN A 59 9.09 -9.54 -1.52
N SER A 60 8.09 -8.81 -2.03
CA SER A 60 8.30 -7.88 -3.15
C SER A 60 9.28 -6.76 -2.80
N TYR A 61 9.18 -6.18 -1.59
CA TYR A 61 10.10 -5.14 -1.13
C TYR A 61 11.53 -5.66 -0.98
N LYS A 62 11.70 -6.85 -0.40
CA LYS A 62 13.00 -7.53 -0.34
C LYS A 62 13.64 -7.67 -1.72
N GLN A 63 12.89 -8.16 -2.71
CA GLN A 63 13.39 -8.32 -4.08
C GLN A 63 13.73 -6.98 -4.74
N GLN A 64 12.94 -5.93 -4.47
CA GLN A 64 13.23 -4.59 -4.94
C GLN A 64 14.56 -4.07 -4.39
N ASP A 65 14.81 -4.24 -3.08
CA ASP A 65 16.04 -3.77 -2.45
C ASP A 65 17.27 -4.54 -2.94
N ILE A 66 17.14 -5.86 -3.14
CA ILE A 66 18.19 -6.70 -3.75
C ILE A 66 18.51 -6.19 -5.15
N SER A 67 17.50 -5.98 -6.01
CA SER A 67 17.72 -5.50 -7.38
C SER A 67 18.37 -4.11 -7.45
N LYS A 68 18.16 -3.29 -6.42
CA LYS A 68 18.72 -1.94 -6.28
C LYS A 68 20.06 -1.91 -5.54
N LYS A 69 20.57 -3.05 -5.06
CA LYS A 69 21.83 -3.17 -4.29
C LYS A 69 21.84 -2.33 -3.00
N ILE A 70 20.71 -2.28 -2.32
CA ILE A 70 20.51 -1.55 -1.04
C ILE A 70 19.87 -2.45 0.03
N PHE A 71 19.87 -3.76 -0.21
CA PHE A 71 19.31 -4.74 0.71
C PHE A 71 20.26 -4.99 1.88
N ASP A 72 19.70 -4.94 3.08
CA ASP A 72 20.33 -5.31 4.33
C ASP A 72 19.40 -6.32 5.04
N SER A 73 19.89 -7.54 5.29
CA SER A 73 19.10 -8.61 5.90
C SER A 73 18.72 -8.33 7.34
N ASP A 74 19.55 -7.59 8.06
CA ASP A 74 19.40 -7.35 9.49
C ASP A 74 18.50 -6.14 9.75
N LYS A 75 18.23 -5.37 8.70
CA LYS A 75 17.43 -4.15 8.76
C LYS A 75 16.11 -4.23 8.00
N LEU A 76 15.88 -5.26 7.18
CA LEU A 76 14.61 -5.44 6.48
C LEU A 76 13.46 -5.47 7.48
N ILE A 77 12.44 -4.62 7.26
CA ILE A 77 11.23 -4.59 8.08
C ILE A 77 10.58 -5.98 8.17
N SER A 78 10.25 -6.40 9.37
CA SER A 78 9.57 -7.66 9.67
C SER A 78 8.07 -7.58 9.38
N LEU A 79 7.41 -8.74 9.33
CA LEU A 79 5.96 -8.81 9.16
C LEU A 79 5.20 -8.16 10.33
N ASP A 80 5.70 -8.33 11.56
CA ASP A 80 5.04 -7.79 12.75
C ASP A 80 5.14 -6.25 12.78
N GLU A 81 6.29 -5.69 12.39
CA GLU A 81 6.44 -4.24 12.19
C GLU A 81 5.55 -3.71 11.07
N ILE A 82 5.32 -4.48 9.99
CA ILE A 82 4.34 -4.12 8.95
C ILE A 82 2.93 -4.07 9.54
N ILE A 83 2.53 -5.08 10.31
CA ILE A 83 1.21 -5.14 10.95
C ILE A 83 1.02 -3.93 11.88
N GLU A 84 2.01 -3.64 12.71
CA GLU A 84 2.01 -2.47 13.60
C GLU A 84 1.89 -1.15 12.81
N LYS A 85 2.69 -0.96 11.75
CA LYS A 85 2.60 0.25 10.92
C LYS A 85 1.23 0.41 10.27
N VAL A 86 0.66 -0.68 9.74
CA VAL A 86 -0.67 -0.63 9.13
C VAL A 86 -1.73 -0.30 10.19
N LEU A 87 -1.64 -0.92 11.37
CA LEU A 87 -2.49 -0.61 12.52
C LEU A 87 -2.43 0.88 12.89
N CYS A 88 -1.23 1.41 13.11
CA CYS A 88 -1.03 2.83 13.45
C CYS A 88 -1.53 3.78 12.36
N SER A 89 -1.43 3.37 11.08
CA SER A 89 -1.97 4.15 9.95
C SER A 89 -3.51 4.15 9.88
N LYS A 90 -4.18 3.23 10.59
CA LYS A 90 -5.63 3.00 10.52
C LYS A 90 -6.14 2.74 9.10
N LEU A 91 -5.29 2.11 8.27
CA LEU A 91 -5.54 1.95 6.84
C LEU A 91 -5.89 3.27 6.14
N ILE A 92 -5.14 4.32 6.45
CA ILE A 92 -5.19 5.63 5.81
C ILE A 92 -3.82 5.96 5.21
N CYS A 93 -3.83 6.49 3.98
CA CYS A 93 -2.61 6.92 3.30
C CYS A 93 -2.00 8.15 3.99
N HIS A 94 -0.71 8.10 4.34
CA HIS A 94 0.02 9.22 4.92
C HIS A 94 -0.06 10.52 4.10
N TYR A 95 -0.02 10.41 2.77
CA TYR A 95 0.04 11.58 1.89
C TYR A 95 -1.31 12.22 1.60
N CYS A 96 -2.30 11.42 1.17
CA CYS A 96 -3.58 11.95 0.70
C CYS A 96 -4.73 11.74 1.67
N SER A 97 -4.49 11.13 2.83
CA SER A 97 -5.49 10.84 3.87
C SER A 97 -6.69 10.00 3.40
N LYS A 98 -6.59 9.36 2.23
CA LYS A 98 -7.61 8.44 1.71
C LYS A 98 -7.45 7.05 2.29
N LYS A 99 -8.57 6.32 2.39
CA LYS A 99 -8.60 4.90 2.73
C LYS A 99 -7.71 4.07 1.81
N ILE A 100 -7.00 3.13 2.39
CA ILE A 100 -6.22 2.12 1.68
C ILE A 100 -6.67 0.71 2.06
N TYR A 101 -6.36 -0.25 1.21
CA TYR A 101 -6.83 -1.62 1.35
C TYR A 101 -5.67 -2.61 1.27
N ILE A 102 -5.67 -3.60 2.15
CA ILE A 102 -4.77 -4.76 2.12
C ILE A 102 -5.23 -5.74 1.07
N VAL A 103 -6.52 -6.10 1.11
CA VAL A 103 -7.15 -6.97 0.14
C VAL A 103 -7.99 -6.12 -0.80
N TYR A 104 -7.83 -6.35 -2.10
CA TYR A 104 -8.42 -5.53 -3.15
C TYR A 104 -8.64 -6.38 -4.40
N LYS A 105 -9.69 -6.08 -5.18
CA LYS A 105 -10.14 -6.92 -6.31
C LYS A 105 -9.26 -6.74 -7.54
N ASN A 106 -8.83 -5.50 -7.82
CA ASN A 106 -8.18 -5.18 -9.08
C ASN A 106 -6.65 -5.25 -8.98
N GLN A 107 -5.98 -5.80 -10.00
CA GLN A 107 -4.54 -5.62 -10.11
C GLN A 107 -4.19 -4.12 -10.22
N ARG A 108 -3.08 -3.73 -9.58
CA ARG A 108 -2.58 -2.34 -9.58
C ARG A 108 -3.60 -1.31 -9.08
N GLU A 109 -4.55 -1.74 -8.24
CA GLU A 109 -5.51 -0.87 -7.57
C GLU A 109 -4.81 0.29 -6.86
N LYS A 110 -5.19 1.52 -7.18
CA LYS A 110 -4.51 2.74 -6.73
C LYS A 110 -4.62 3.00 -5.24
N SER A 111 -5.69 2.51 -4.62
CA SER A 111 -5.95 2.55 -3.18
C SER A 111 -5.30 1.40 -2.42
N GLN A 112 -4.61 0.45 -3.07
CA GLN A 112 -3.90 -0.58 -2.33
C GLN A 112 -2.81 0.03 -1.44
N TRP A 113 -2.61 -0.56 -0.26
CA TRP A 113 -1.53 -0.17 0.64
C TRP A 113 -0.16 -0.42 0.02
N THR A 114 0.86 0.34 0.44
CA THR A 114 2.26 0.06 0.15
C THR A 114 3.14 0.71 1.21
N LEU A 115 4.35 0.19 1.38
CA LEU A 115 5.47 0.92 1.96
C LEU A 115 6.07 1.87 0.93
N ASP A 116 6.31 3.11 1.31
CA ASP A 116 7.13 4.07 0.58
C ASP A 116 8.35 4.41 1.44
N ARG A 117 9.52 4.44 0.79
CA ARG A 117 10.81 4.67 1.46
C ARG A 117 11.01 6.16 1.68
N ILE A 118 11.34 6.56 2.90
CA ILE A 118 11.60 7.95 3.25
C ILE A 118 12.83 8.43 2.48
N ASP A 119 13.95 7.75 2.68
CA ASP A 119 15.15 7.86 1.87
C ASP A 119 15.19 6.72 0.83
N ASN A 120 15.30 7.09 -0.45
CA ASN A 120 15.34 6.13 -1.55
C ASN A 120 16.68 5.38 -1.69
N SER A 121 17.73 5.86 -1.02
CA SER A 121 19.05 5.24 -0.95
C SER A 121 19.13 4.14 0.12
N ILE A 122 18.19 4.13 1.07
CA ILE A 122 18.09 3.12 2.13
C ILE A 122 17.01 2.09 1.75
N GLY A 123 17.21 0.83 2.13
CA GLY A 123 16.24 -0.26 1.94
C GLY A 123 14.94 -0.07 2.73
N HIS A 124 14.03 -1.04 2.65
CA HIS A 124 12.78 -1.05 3.41
C HIS A 124 13.02 -1.43 4.87
N HIS A 125 13.64 -0.51 5.63
CA HIS A 125 13.84 -0.64 7.06
C HIS A 125 12.64 -0.08 7.82
N ASN A 126 12.38 -0.57 9.03
CA ASN A 126 11.24 -0.12 9.84
C ASN A 126 11.22 1.41 10.02
N ASP A 127 12.36 2.03 10.31
CA ASP A 127 12.53 3.47 10.47
C ASP A 127 12.54 4.26 9.15
N ASN A 128 12.82 3.61 8.02
CA ASN A 128 12.90 4.23 6.69
C ASN A 128 11.64 4.07 5.84
N VAL A 129 10.52 3.58 6.39
CA VAL A 129 9.30 3.37 5.60
C VAL A 129 8.04 3.92 6.26
N LEU A 130 7.12 4.37 5.43
CA LEU A 130 5.79 4.81 5.82
C LEU A 130 4.69 4.12 5.01
N ILE A 131 3.49 4.05 5.58
CA ILE A 131 2.31 3.49 4.92
C ILE A 131 1.64 4.56 4.04
N CYS A 132 1.42 4.22 2.77
CA CYS A 132 0.66 5.06 1.85
C CYS A 132 -0.12 4.23 0.83
N CYS A 133 -0.91 4.89 -0.02
CA CYS A 133 -1.52 4.25 -1.18
C CYS A 133 -0.52 4.14 -2.34
N LEU A 134 -0.69 3.12 -3.18
CA LEU A 134 0.14 2.93 -4.38
C LEU A 134 0.15 4.16 -5.29
N ASP A 135 -0.97 4.86 -5.43
CA ASP A 135 -1.01 6.07 -6.27
C ASP A 135 -0.06 7.17 -5.78
N CYS A 136 -0.01 7.41 -4.47
CA CYS A 136 0.88 8.41 -3.90
C CYS A 136 2.34 7.98 -4.01
N ASN A 137 2.67 6.72 -3.70
CA ASN A 137 4.03 6.19 -3.85
C ASN A 137 4.55 6.38 -5.29
N LEU A 138 3.76 5.99 -6.29
CA LEU A 138 4.11 6.13 -7.70
C LEU A 138 4.24 7.58 -8.17
N LYS A 139 3.55 8.52 -7.51
CA LYS A 139 3.61 9.97 -7.81
C LYS A 139 4.76 10.67 -7.09
N ARG A 140 5.06 10.29 -5.84
CA ARG A 140 6.21 10.82 -5.09
C ARG A 140 7.51 10.50 -5.82
N ARG A 141 7.71 9.24 -6.21
CA ARG A 141 8.92 8.75 -6.88
C ARG A 141 10.19 9.12 -6.08
N ARG A 142 10.93 10.14 -6.54
CA ARG A 142 12.17 10.64 -5.95
C ARG A 142 11.99 12.01 -5.27
N LEU A 143 10.78 12.55 -5.27
CA LEU A 143 10.49 13.77 -4.52
C LEU A 143 10.67 13.50 -3.03
N ASP A 144 11.22 14.49 -2.34
CA ASP A 144 11.29 14.49 -0.89
C ASP A 144 9.89 14.25 -0.28
N LYS A 145 9.82 13.45 0.79
CA LYS A 145 8.53 13.04 1.37
C LYS A 145 7.74 14.25 1.88
N ASP A 146 8.41 15.23 2.47
CA ASP A 146 7.77 16.34 3.14
C ASP A 146 7.32 17.39 2.13
N LYS A 147 8.13 17.63 1.08
CA LYS A 147 7.70 18.42 -0.08
C LYS A 147 6.47 17.79 -0.75
N PHE A 148 6.47 16.48 -0.97
CA PHE A 148 5.33 15.81 -1.58
C PHE A 148 4.08 15.86 -0.68
N LEU A 149 4.23 15.61 0.62
CA LEU A 149 3.16 15.71 1.61
C LEU A 149 2.55 17.12 1.62
N PHE A 150 3.39 18.16 1.62
CA PHE A 150 2.97 19.55 1.57
C PHE A 150 2.08 19.82 0.35
N THR A 151 2.50 19.38 -0.84
CA THR A 151 1.68 19.54 -2.06
C THR A 151 0.36 18.78 -2.01
N LYS A 152 0.30 17.65 -1.29
CA LYS A 152 -0.92 16.84 -1.16
C LYS A 152 -1.92 17.40 -0.16
N LYS A 153 -1.45 18.17 0.82
CA LYS A 153 -2.28 18.81 1.85
C LYS A 153 -2.64 20.26 1.51
N MET A 154 -2.13 20.80 0.40
CA MET A 154 -2.41 22.17 -0.02
C MET A 154 -3.86 22.31 -0.49
N ASN A 155 -4.59 23.24 0.11
CA ASN A 155 -5.91 23.67 -0.33
C ASN A 155 -5.78 25.03 -1.03
N LEU A 156 -5.99 25.05 -2.35
CA LEU A 156 -5.99 26.29 -3.12
C LEU A 156 -7.41 26.85 -3.16
N ILE A 157 -7.60 28.02 -2.55
CA ILE A 157 -8.84 28.80 -2.66
C ILE A 157 -8.59 29.85 -3.73
N LYS A 158 -9.34 29.80 -4.83
CA LYS A 158 -9.35 30.88 -5.81
C LYS A 158 -10.17 32.02 -5.22
N LEU A 159 -9.55 33.19 -5.08
CA LEU A 159 -10.28 34.42 -4.78
C LEU A 159 -10.76 35.00 -6.11
N ASP A 160 -12.02 35.42 -6.14
CA ASP A 160 -12.63 36.11 -7.29
C ASP A 160 -12.09 37.54 -7.42
#